data_AF-A0A1J5E474-F1
#
_entry.id   AF-A0A1J5E474-F1
#
_cell.length_a   1.000
_cell.length_b   1.000
_cell.length_c   1.000
_cell.angle_alpha   90.00
_cell.angle_beta   90.00
_cell.angle_gamma   90.00
#
_symmetry.space_group_name_H-M   'P 1'
#
loop_
_entity.id
_entity.type
_entity.pdbx_description
1 polymer ?
#
loop_
_entity_poly.entity_id
_entity_poly.type
_entity_poly.pdbx_seq_one_letter_code
_entity_poly.pdbx_strand_id
1 'polypeptide(L)'
;MPSFTEMLEQVRTEVEFVEPGAAHTLWRNRAEQPALVFLDVREREEFDAGHLDGAVWLSRGLLELRIEAMVPDRGTQLLVYCAGDTRSAFAVKRLQELGYSRAKVLRMGFEGWKRAGFPVHIERTLSAEQRVRYGRHLRIPEVGDAGQQKLLDAKVLLLGAGGLGSAAAFYLAAAGVGTLGIVDSDVVDASNLQRQILHSSRRIGDSKVDSARETLNALNADVAVIPYGVRLTAENALSIIDGYDLVIDGADNFSTRYLVNDACVHLGLPNIHGSVYRFEGQVTVFSPPEGPCYRCLYPEAPPPELAPNCQEAGVLGVLPGVIGVLQATEAIKLILGVGAPLVGRLLCFDGLAGSFQTLKLKREASCPACGDDRRWTGLSDLSEHCAQQ
;
A
#
# COMPACT_ATOMS: atom_id res chain seq x y z
N MET A 1 -26.84 -50.18 -4.00
CA MET A 1 -25.77 -49.20 -3.68
C MET A 1 -26.17 -48.52 -2.39
N PRO A 2 -25.24 -48.26 -1.46
CA PRO A 2 -25.57 -47.50 -0.27
C PRO A 2 -26.09 -46.11 -0.67
N SER A 3 -27.07 -45.61 0.07
CA SER A 3 -27.59 -44.26 -0.05
C SER A 3 -26.52 -43.22 0.32
N PHE A 4 -26.71 -41.97 -0.11
CA PHE A 4 -25.82 -40.87 0.25
C PHE A 4 -25.66 -40.72 1.78
N THR A 5 -26.75 -40.89 2.53
CA THR A 5 -26.73 -40.79 3.99
C THR A 5 -25.90 -41.91 4.62
N GLU A 6 -26.10 -43.15 4.18
CA GLU A 6 -25.30 -44.30 4.66
C GLU A 6 -23.82 -44.13 4.31
N MET A 7 -23.51 -43.65 3.10
CA MET A 7 -22.13 -43.34 2.71
C MET A 7 -21.51 -42.26 3.60
N LEU A 8 -22.25 -41.19 3.91
CA LEU A 8 -21.75 -40.11 4.76
C LEU A 8 -21.53 -40.57 6.21
N GLU A 9 -22.45 -41.36 6.76
CA GLU A 9 -22.30 -41.96 8.09
C GLU A 9 -21.07 -42.85 8.17
N GLN A 10 -20.86 -43.71 7.15
CA GLN A 10 -19.67 -44.54 7.06
C GLN A 10 -18.40 -43.68 7.05
N VAL A 11 -18.31 -42.68 6.17
CA VAL A 11 -17.12 -41.80 6.10
C VAL A 11 -16.88 -41.08 7.42
N ARG A 12 -17.93 -40.64 8.13
CA ARG A 12 -17.81 -39.99 9.45
C ARG A 12 -17.20 -40.90 10.52
N THR A 13 -17.32 -42.22 10.40
CA THR A 13 -16.65 -43.16 11.31
C THR A 13 -15.18 -43.41 10.96
N GLU A 14 -14.77 -43.11 9.73
CA GLU A 14 -13.42 -43.37 9.21
C GLU A 14 -12.49 -42.16 9.32
N VAL A 15 -13.03 -40.94 9.46
CA VAL A 15 -12.24 -39.70 9.52
C VAL A 15 -12.29 -39.05 10.91
N GLU A 16 -11.19 -38.42 11.30
CA GLU A 16 -11.09 -37.72 12.58
C GLU A 16 -11.67 -36.29 12.48
N PHE A 17 -12.43 -35.87 13.50
CA PHE A 17 -13.00 -34.54 13.60
C PHE A 17 -12.33 -33.72 14.70
N VAL A 18 -12.10 -32.44 14.42
CA VAL A 18 -11.59 -31.46 15.40
C VAL A 18 -12.67 -30.42 15.65
N GLU A 19 -12.97 -30.19 16.94
CA GLU A 19 -13.92 -29.16 17.34
C GLU A 19 -13.39 -27.75 17.07
N PRO A 20 -14.25 -26.76 16.72
CA PRO A 20 -13.82 -25.40 16.41
C PRO A 20 -12.90 -24.76 17.45
N GLY A 21 -13.15 -24.98 18.74
CA GLY A 21 -12.30 -24.42 19.81
C GLY A 21 -10.87 -24.99 19.80
N ALA A 22 -10.72 -26.31 19.57
CA ALA A 22 -9.41 -26.93 19.44
C ALA A 22 -8.69 -26.49 18.16
N ALA A 23 -9.43 -26.39 17.05
CA ALA A 23 -8.93 -25.86 15.79
C ALA A 23 -8.46 -24.40 15.93
N HIS A 24 -9.17 -23.56 16.68
CA HIS A 24 -8.79 -22.18 16.93
C HIS A 24 -7.52 -22.08 17.78
N THR A 25 -7.33 -22.96 18.77
CA THR A 25 -6.06 -23.04 19.52
C THR A 25 -4.88 -23.39 18.59
N LEU A 26 -5.07 -24.35 17.70
CA LEU A 26 -4.07 -24.69 16.67
C LEU A 26 -3.80 -23.50 15.74
N TRP A 27 -4.84 -22.80 15.31
CA TRP A 27 -4.72 -21.60 14.46
C TRP A 27 -3.95 -20.48 15.16
N ARG A 28 -4.22 -20.22 16.44
CA ARG A 28 -3.50 -19.18 17.20
C ARG A 28 -2.00 -19.46 17.32
N ASN A 29 -1.63 -20.73 17.42
CA ASN A 29 -0.24 -21.16 17.60
C ASN A 29 0.43 -21.56 16.27
N ARG A 30 -0.19 -21.23 15.12
CA ARG A 30 0.30 -21.67 13.79
C ARG A 30 1.69 -21.17 13.44
N ALA A 31 2.10 -20.01 13.96
CA ALA A 31 3.45 -19.48 13.77
C ALA A 31 4.55 -20.38 14.38
N GLU A 32 4.20 -21.16 15.40
CA GLU A 32 5.10 -22.11 16.07
C GLU A 32 4.99 -23.52 15.47
N GLN A 33 4.07 -23.73 14.52
CA GLN A 33 3.76 -25.03 13.91
C GLN A 33 3.81 -24.95 12.37
N PRO A 34 5.00 -24.91 11.75
CA PRO A 34 5.16 -24.78 10.30
C PRO A 34 4.56 -25.93 9.48
N ALA A 35 4.10 -27.01 10.13
CA ALA A 35 3.51 -28.19 9.49
C ALA A 35 1.97 -28.26 9.59
N LEU A 36 1.27 -27.16 9.88
CA LEU A 36 -0.20 -27.10 9.93
C LEU A 36 -0.76 -26.26 8.77
N VAL A 37 -1.68 -26.84 8.01
CA VAL A 37 -2.38 -26.15 6.91
C VAL A 37 -3.90 -26.27 7.09
N PHE A 38 -4.59 -25.14 7.05
CA PHE A 38 -6.05 -25.10 6.92
C PHE A 38 -6.41 -25.18 5.44
N LEU A 39 -7.22 -26.16 5.04
CA LEU A 39 -7.60 -26.38 3.65
C LEU A 39 -9.10 -26.15 3.47
N ASP A 40 -9.46 -25.13 2.70
CA ASP A 40 -10.84 -24.86 2.33
C ASP A 40 -11.20 -25.58 1.03
N VAL A 41 -12.17 -26.50 1.11
CA VAL A 41 -12.65 -27.28 -0.04
C VAL A 41 -13.96 -26.77 -0.64
N ARG A 42 -14.39 -25.57 -0.26
CA ARG A 42 -15.55 -24.87 -0.86
C ARG A 42 -15.24 -24.33 -2.26
N GLU A 43 -16.29 -23.89 -2.95
CA GLU A 43 -16.12 -23.19 -4.23
C GLU A 43 -15.47 -21.82 -4.03
N ARG A 44 -14.97 -21.23 -5.12
CA ARG A 44 -14.18 -20.00 -5.06
C ARG A 44 -14.97 -18.84 -4.47
N GLU A 45 -16.23 -18.73 -4.87
CA GLU A 45 -17.14 -17.67 -4.43
C GLU A 45 -17.41 -17.75 -2.92
N GLU A 46 -17.50 -18.96 -2.36
CA GLU A 46 -17.66 -19.16 -0.91
C GLU A 46 -16.39 -18.80 -0.13
N PHE A 47 -15.22 -19.08 -0.70
CA PHE A 47 -13.92 -18.74 -0.11
C PHE A 47 -13.70 -17.23 -0.10
N ASP A 48 -13.91 -16.55 -1.23
CA ASP A 48 -13.75 -15.11 -1.37
C ASP A 48 -14.71 -14.34 -0.45
N ALA A 49 -15.96 -14.83 -0.27
CA ALA A 49 -16.95 -14.27 0.65
C ALA A 49 -16.58 -14.39 2.14
N GLY A 50 -15.52 -15.14 2.47
CA GLY A 50 -15.00 -15.29 3.82
C GLY A 50 -14.45 -16.68 4.05
N HIS A 51 -13.24 -16.78 4.58
CA HIS A 51 -12.52 -18.02 4.89
C HIS A 51 -11.72 -17.89 6.20
N LEU A 52 -11.13 -18.99 6.68
CA LEU A 52 -10.21 -18.95 7.82
C LEU A 52 -8.91 -18.27 7.39
N ASP A 53 -8.43 -17.29 8.17
CA ASP A 53 -7.19 -16.56 7.87
C ASP A 53 -5.99 -17.51 7.72
N GLY A 54 -5.25 -17.37 6.61
CA GLY A 54 -4.14 -18.26 6.21
C GLY A 54 -4.56 -19.61 5.62
N ALA A 55 -5.84 -19.83 5.32
CA ALA A 55 -6.28 -21.05 4.67
C ALA A 55 -5.85 -21.13 3.20
N VAL A 56 -5.46 -22.33 2.77
CA VAL A 56 -5.23 -22.66 1.37
C VAL A 56 -6.58 -23.02 0.74
N TRP A 57 -6.93 -22.38 -0.37
CA TRP A 57 -8.12 -22.72 -1.14
C TRP A 57 -7.83 -23.83 -2.15
N LEU A 58 -8.62 -24.91 -2.11
CA LEU A 58 -8.63 -25.96 -3.13
C LEU A 58 -10.00 -26.64 -3.16
N SER A 59 -10.84 -26.26 -4.12
CA SER A 59 -12.19 -26.82 -4.28
C SER A 59 -12.18 -28.36 -4.33
N ARG A 60 -13.21 -29.00 -3.78
CA ARG A 60 -13.31 -30.47 -3.74
C ARG A 60 -13.13 -31.10 -5.12
N GLY A 61 -13.65 -30.48 -6.18
CA GLY A 61 -13.57 -31.01 -7.56
C GLY A 61 -12.16 -31.04 -8.15
N LEU A 62 -11.21 -30.27 -7.61
CA LEU A 62 -9.82 -30.18 -8.07
C LEU A 62 -8.83 -30.88 -7.13
N LEU A 63 -9.32 -31.47 -6.04
CA LEU A 63 -8.52 -31.97 -4.92
C LEU A 63 -7.45 -32.97 -5.40
N GLU A 64 -7.86 -34.03 -6.09
CA GLU A 64 -6.98 -35.10 -6.57
C GLU A 64 -5.97 -34.60 -7.61
N LEU A 65 -6.30 -33.53 -8.34
CA LEU A 65 -5.46 -33.00 -9.42
C LEU A 65 -4.40 -32.02 -8.92
N ARG A 66 -4.64 -31.31 -7.81
CA ARG A 66 -3.79 -30.18 -7.40
C ARG A 66 -3.22 -30.28 -5.99
N ILE A 67 -3.68 -31.21 -5.15
CA ILE A 67 -3.21 -31.26 -3.76
C ILE A 67 -1.69 -31.39 -3.64
N GLU A 68 -1.04 -32.20 -4.48
CA GLU A 68 0.42 -32.41 -4.44
C GLU A 68 1.20 -31.14 -4.81
N ALA A 69 0.63 -30.28 -5.65
CA ALA A 69 1.23 -28.99 -6.00
C ALA A 69 1.03 -27.94 -4.89
N MET A 70 -0.09 -28.00 -4.17
CA MET A 70 -0.45 -27.02 -3.14
C MET A 70 0.15 -27.36 -1.76
N VAL A 71 0.19 -28.65 -1.42
CA VAL A 71 0.75 -29.18 -0.18
C VAL A 71 1.65 -30.37 -0.53
N PRO A 72 2.90 -30.14 -0.95
CA PRO A 72 3.77 -31.21 -1.43
C PRO A 72 4.17 -32.22 -0.34
N ASP A 73 4.30 -31.76 0.91
CA ASP A 73 4.63 -32.62 2.03
C ASP A 73 3.38 -33.35 2.56
N ARG A 74 3.31 -34.66 2.32
CA ARG A 74 2.19 -35.52 2.79
C ARG A 74 2.18 -35.72 4.31
N GLY A 75 3.28 -35.38 5.00
CA GLY A 75 3.38 -35.36 6.46
C GLY A 75 2.76 -34.12 7.11
N THR A 76 2.33 -33.13 6.30
CA THR A 76 1.63 -31.93 6.76
C THR A 76 0.33 -32.30 7.45
N GLN A 77 0.08 -31.69 8.61
CA GLN A 77 -1.20 -31.78 9.28
C GLN A 77 -2.22 -30.89 8.54
N LEU A 78 -3.22 -31.51 7.92
CA LEU A 78 -4.27 -30.80 7.20
C LEU A 78 -5.52 -30.70 8.07
N LEU A 79 -6.01 -29.49 8.29
CA LEU A 79 -7.34 -29.28 8.83
C LEU A 79 -8.28 -28.81 7.72
N VAL A 80 -9.11 -29.71 7.25
CA VAL A 80 -9.94 -29.54 6.06
C VAL A 80 -11.35 -29.13 6.47
N TYR A 81 -11.89 -28.10 5.82
CA TYR A 81 -13.23 -27.60 6.13
C TYR A 81 -14.02 -27.24 4.88
N CYS A 82 -15.34 -27.29 5.01
CA CYS A 82 -16.26 -26.74 4.03
C CYS A 82 -17.27 -25.82 4.72
N ALA A 83 -18.46 -25.59 4.15
CA ALA A 83 -19.49 -24.78 4.81
C ALA A 83 -19.93 -25.40 6.16
N GLY A 84 -20.30 -26.68 6.13
CA GLY A 84 -20.52 -27.53 7.31
C GLY A 84 -19.37 -28.52 7.43
N ASP A 85 -19.65 -29.83 7.42
CA ASP A 85 -18.59 -30.84 7.45
C ASP A 85 -18.80 -32.03 6.49
N THR A 86 -19.79 -31.95 5.61
CA THR A 86 -20.12 -33.02 4.66
C THR A 86 -19.08 -33.14 3.54
N ARG A 87 -18.81 -32.04 2.81
CA ARG A 87 -17.83 -32.05 1.70
C ARG A 87 -16.40 -32.34 2.19
N SER A 88 -16.03 -31.80 3.35
CA SER A 88 -14.71 -31.98 3.94
C SER A 88 -14.50 -33.39 4.46
N ALA A 89 -15.52 -34.09 4.97
CA ALA A 89 -15.40 -35.50 5.35
C ALA A 89 -14.99 -36.39 4.16
N PHE A 90 -15.67 -36.24 3.01
CA PHE A 90 -15.27 -36.95 1.78
C PHE A 90 -13.90 -36.50 1.25
N ALA A 91 -13.56 -35.21 1.38
CA ALA A 91 -12.24 -34.71 1.01
C ALA A 91 -11.13 -35.35 1.85
N VAL A 92 -11.31 -35.43 3.17
CA VAL A 92 -10.33 -36.02 4.10
C VAL A 92 -10.14 -37.51 3.83
N LYS A 93 -11.22 -38.27 3.63
CA LYS A 93 -11.11 -39.68 3.25
C LYS A 93 -10.25 -39.84 1.99
N ARG A 94 -10.50 -39.02 0.97
CA ARG A 94 -9.73 -39.07 -0.26
C ARG A 94 -8.27 -38.64 -0.08
N LEU A 95 -8.02 -37.62 0.73
CA LEU A 95 -6.67 -37.19 1.10
C LEU A 95 -5.88 -38.30 1.80
N GLN A 96 -6.52 -39.04 2.70
CA GLN A 96 -5.92 -40.19 3.37
C GLN A 96 -5.59 -41.32 2.38
N GLU A 97 -6.47 -41.62 1.42
CA GLU A 97 -6.19 -42.56 0.32
C GLU A 97 -5.02 -42.11 -0.56
N LEU A 98 -4.83 -40.80 -0.71
CA LEU A 98 -3.69 -40.17 -1.37
C LEU A 98 -2.47 -40.03 -0.44
N GLY A 99 -2.47 -40.60 0.77
CA GLY A 99 -1.30 -40.63 1.66
C GLY A 99 -1.14 -39.43 2.59
N TYR A 100 -2.09 -38.47 2.61
CA TYR A 100 -2.15 -37.41 3.63
C TYR A 100 -2.81 -37.94 4.90
N SER A 101 -2.12 -38.82 5.61
CA SER A 101 -2.65 -39.56 6.78
C SER A 101 -3.03 -38.67 7.96
N ARG A 102 -2.48 -37.45 8.04
CA ARG A 102 -2.75 -36.46 9.10
C ARG A 102 -3.86 -35.47 8.75
N ALA A 103 -4.64 -35.74 7.71
CA ALA A 103 -5.81 -34.94 7.37
C ALA A 103 -6.97 -35.19 8.35
N LYS A 104 -7.54 -34.11 8.88
CA LYS A 104 -8.67 -34.11 9.82
C LYS A 104 -9.74 -33.13 9.36
N VAL A 105 -10.99 -33.37 9.75
CA VAL A 105 -12.13 -32.52 9.42
C VAL A 105 -12.35 -31.48 10.51
N LEU A 106 -12.50 -30.20 10.15
CA LEU A 106 -13.05 -29.20 11.06
C LEU A 106 -14.56 -29.44 11.23
N ARG A 107 -15.00 -29.78 12.44
CA ARG A 107 -16.41 -30.05 12.72
C ARG A 107 -17.26 -28.79 12.53
N MET A 108 -18.42 -28.95 11.89
CA MET A 108 -19.30 -27.86 11.45
C MET A 108 -18.64 -26.82 10.51
N GLY A 109 -17.39 -27.04 10.09
CA GLY A 109 -16.62 -26.22 9.16
C GLY A 109 -16.69 -24.72 9.41
N PHE A 110 -16.85 -23.96 8.33
CA PHE A 110 -16.85 -22.51 8.34
C PHE A 110 -18.02 -21.92 9.14
N GLU A 111 -19.21 -22.52 9.07
CA GLU A 111 -20.36 -22.05 9.86
C GLU A 111 -20.16 -22.27 11.36
N GLY A 112 -19.55 -23.38 11.75
CA GLY A 112 -19.17 -23.65 13.14
C GLY A 112 -18.13 -22.67 13.65
N TRP A 113 -17.12 -22.39 12.83
CA TRP A 113 -16.08 -21.40 13.13
C TRP A 113 -16.65 -19.99 13.35
N LYS A 114 -17.51 -19.52 12.43
CA LYS A 114 -18.21 -18.24 12.55
C LYS A 114 -19.10 -18.17 13.79
N ARG A 115 -19.90 -19.22 14.04
CA ARG A 115 -20.82 -19.26 15.19
C ARG A 115 -20.07 -19.20 16.53
N ALA A 116 -18.85 -19.73 16.57
CA ALA A 116 -17.97 -19.64 17.73
C ALA A 116 -17.29 -18.27 17.89
N GLY A 117 -17.48 -17.34 16.95
CA GLY A 117 -16.94 -15.99 16.99
C GLY A 117 -15.45 -15.90 16.66
N PHE A 118 -14.89 -16.88 15.95
CA PHE A 118 -13.47 -16.89 15.60
C PHE A 118 -13.16 -16.04 14.36
N PRO A 119 -11.91 -15.55 14.20
CA PRO A 119 -11.54 -14.64 13.12
C PRO A 119 -11.77 -15.25 11.73
N VAL A 120 -12.34 -14.47 10.83
CA VAL A 120 -12.50 -14.82 9.41
C VAL A 120 -11.82 -13.75 8.57
N HIS A 121 -11.15 -14.18 7.50
CA HIS A 121 -10.61 -13.31 6.48
C HIS A 121 -11.63 -13.23 5.34
N ILE A 122 -12.06 -12.02 4.98
CA ILE A 122 -12.93 -11.79 3.82
C ILE A 122 -12.05 -11.17 2.76
N GLU A 123 -11.89 -11.85 1.63
CA GLU A 123 -11.17 -11.29 0.51
C GLU A 123 -12.07 -10.19 -0.07
N ARG A 124 -11.71 -8.91 0.17
CA ARG A 124 -12.46 -7.79 -0.40
C ARG A 124 -12.49 -7.98 -1.91
N THR A 125 -13.66 -8.33 -2.41
CA THR A 125 -13.86 -8.58 -3.83
C THR A 125 -14.29 -7.26 -4.46
N LEU A 126 -13.62 -6.89 -5.56
CA LEU A 126 -13.96 -5.69 -6.31
C LEU A 126 -15.43 -5.72 -6.72
N SER A 127 -16.14 -4.62 -6.46
CA SER A 127 -17.53 -4.45 -6.92
C SER A 127 -17.60 -4.52 -8.45
N ALA A 128 -18.79 -4.77 -9.01
CA ALA A 128 -18.97 -4.77 -10.47
C ALA A 128 -18.53 -3.43 -11.10
N GLU A 129 -18.83 -2.31 -10.44
CA GLU A 129 -18.43 -0.97 -10.87
C GLU A 129 -16.90 -0.78 -10.82
N GLN A 130 -16.26 -1.25 -9.75
CA GLN A 130 -14.80 -1.22 -9.61
C GLN A 130 -14.12 -2.08 -10.66
N ARG A 131 -14.65 -3.28 -10.96
CA ARG A 131 -14.13 -4.13 -12.04
C ARG A 131 -14.21 -3.47 -13.41
N VAL A 132 -15.29 -2.73 -13.68
CA VAL A 132 -15.42 -1.94 -14.92
C VAL A 132 -14.39 -0.80 -14.94
N ARG A 133 -14.31 -0.01 -13.86
CA ARG A 133 -13.39 1.13 -13.74
C ARG A 133 -11.93 0.72 -13.90
N TYR A 134 -11.50 -0.27 -13.13
CA TYR A 134 -10.11 -0.74 -13.09
C TYR A 134 -9.82 -1.86 -14.09
N GLY A 135 -10.75 -2.18 -15.00
CA GLY A 135 -10.63 -3.33 -15.89
C GLY A 135 -9.39 -3.35 -16.79
N ARG A 136 -8.71 -2.21 -16.97
CA ARG A 136 -7.39 -2.14 -17.64
C ARG A 136 -6.26 -2.60 -16.72
N HIS A 137 -6.30 -2.27 -15.44
CA HIS A 137 -5.33 -2.72 -14.44
C HIS A 137 -5.46 -4.22 -14.19
N LEU A 138 -6.69 -4.73 -14.11
CA LEU A 138 -6.94 -6.16 -13.85
C LEU A 138 -6.34 -7.10 -14.91
N ARG A 139 -6.03 -6.58 -16.11
CA ARG A 139 -5.39 -7.33 -17.20
C ARG A 139 -3.86 -7.33 -17.12
N ILE A 140 -3.27 -6.45 -16.31
CA ILE A 140 -1.83 -6.35 -16.12
C ILE A 140 -1.42 -7.43 -15.12
N PRO A 141 -0.56 -8.41 -15.48
CA PRO A 141 -0.17 -9.49 -14.59
C PRO A 141 0.43 -9.02 -13.25
N GLU A 142 1.18 -7.93 -13.27
CA GLU A 142 1.80 -7.31 -12.10
C GLU A 142 0.79 -6.63 -11.17
N VAL A 143 -0.46 -6.42 -11.63
CA VAL A 143 -1.54 -5.81 -10.84
C VAL A 143 -2.61 -6.86 -10.54
N GLY A 144 -3.42 -7.28 -11.53
CA GLY A 144 -4.54 -8.19 -11.32
C GLY A 144 -5.55 -7.72 -10.26
N ASP A 145 -6.44 -8.60 -9.83
CA ASP A 145 -7.41 -8.31 -8.75
C ASP A 145 -6.69 -8.01 -7.42
N ALA A 146 -5.68 -8.81 -7.06
CA ALA A 146 -4.96 -8.67 -5.80
C ALA A 146 -4.18 -7.35 -5.69
N GLY A 147 -3.49 -6.94 -6.76
CA GLY A 147 -2.78 -5.67 -6.80
C GLY A 147 -3.73 -4.47 -6.82
N GLN A 148 -4.86 -4.57 -7.52
CA GLN A 148 -5.87 -3.51 -7.45
C GLN A 148 -6.47 -3.39 -6.05
N GLN A 149 -6.65 -4.50 -5.33
CA GLN A 149 -7.08 -4.47 -3.93
C GLN A 149 -6.03 -3.80 -3.03
N LYS A 150 -4.73 -4.10 -3.22
CA LYS A 150 -3.65 -3.37 -2.52
C LYS A 150 -3.70 -1.87 -2.75
N LEU A 151 -3.98 -1.42 -3.98
CA LEU A 151 -4.15 0.01 -4.26
C LEU A 151 -5.33 0.57 -3.47
N LEU A 152 -6.49 -0.10 -3.48
CA LEU A 152 -7.69 0.35 -2.76
C LEU A 152 -7.54 0.34 -1.23
N ASP A 153 -6.63 -0.45 -0.68
CA ASP A 153 -6.35 -0.47 0.77
C ASP A 153 -5.23 0.51 1.16
N ALA A 154 -4.43 0.98 0.20
CA ALA A 154 -3.30 1.86 0.45
C ALA A 154 -3.71 3.29 0.83
N LYS A 155 -2.88 3.91 1.66
CA LYS A 155 -3.01 5.28 2.15
C LYS A 155 -1.76 6.07 1.80
N VAL A 156 -1.93 7.10 0.99
CA VAL A 156 -0.83 7.98 0.54
C VAL A 156 -1.04 9.39 1.07
N LEU A 157 -0.03 9.95 1.72
CA LEU A 157 -0.02 11.35 2.12
C LEU A 157 0.67 12.19 1.05
N LEU A 158 0.01 13.24 0.58
CA LEU A 158 0.57 14.24 -0.34
C LEU A 158 0.87 15.53 0.41
N LEU A 159 2.12 15.97 0.28
CA LEU A 159 2.59 17.22 0.85
C LEU A 159 2.57 18.29 -0.22
N GLY A 160 1.57 19.17 -0.13
CA GLY A 160 1.24 20.18 -1.11
C GLY A 160 0.20 19.68 -2.12
N ALA A 161 -0.77 20.54 -2.42
CA ALA A 161 -1.69 20.44 -3.54
C ALA A 161 -1.22 21.30 -4.73
N GLY A 162 0.06 21.71 -4.74
CA GLY A 162 0.72 22.48 -5.79
C GLY A 162 0.90 21.70 -7.11
N GLY A 163 1.86 22.10 -7.95
CA GLY A 163 2.00 21.51 -9.29
C GLY A 163 2.34 20.02 -9.28
N LEU A 164 3.29 19.63 -8.42
CA LEU A 164 3.72 18.23 -8.24
C LEU A 164 2.60 17.39 -7.63
N GLY A 165 2.12 17.82 -6.45
CA GLY A 165 1.04 17.15 -5.73
C GLY A 165 -0.26 17.05 -6.55
N SER A 166 -0.58 18.08 -7.34
CA SER A 166 -1.75 18.04 -8.24
C SER A 166 -1.68 16.88 -9.22
N ALA A 167 -0.56 16.76 -9.94
CA ALA A 167 -0.39 15.69 -10.91
C ALA A 167 -0.33 14.31 -10.25
N ALA A 168 0.39 14.18 -9.14
CA ALA A 168 0.49 12.93 -8.40
C ALA A 168 -0.88 12.47 -7.87
N ALA A 169 -1.61 13.34 -7.16
CA ALA A 169 -2.91 12.98 -6.57
C ALA A 169 -3.92 12.56 -7.64
N PHE A 170 -3.94 13.27 -8.77
CA PHE A 170 -4.88 12.99 -9.85
C PHE A 170 -4.72 11.56 -10.38
N TYR A 171 -3.48 11.14 -10.65
CA TYR A 171 -3.21 9.79 -11.14
C TYR A 171 -3.32 8.71 -10.06
N LEU A 172 -2.97 9.00 -8.81
CA LEU A 172 -3.17 8.06 -7.70
C LEU A 172 -4.67 7.83 -7.43
N ALA A 173 -5.48 8.89 -7.46
CA ALA A 173 -6.93 8.76 -7.36
C ALA A 173 -7.51 7.99 -8.55
N ALA A 174 -7.09 8.30 -9.78
CA ALA A 174 -7.51 7.56 -10.97
C ALA A 174 -7.14 6.07 -10.89
N ALA A 175 -5.99 5.75 -10.29
CA ALA A 175 -5.52 4.38 -10.12
C ALA A 175 -6.26 3.60 -9.01
N GLY A 176 -7.07 4.28 -8.21
CA GLY A 176 -7.82 3.68 -7.11
C GLY A 176 -6.98 3.50 -5.85
N VAL A 177 -6.04 4.42 -5.56
CA VAL A 177 -5.41 4.47 -4.24
C VAL A 177 -6.47 4.86 -3.20
N GLY A 178 -6.72 3.97 -2.23
CA GLY A 178 -7.89 4.04 -1.36
C GLY A 178 -8.04 5.31 -0.54
N THR A 179 -6.94 5.79 0.05
CA THR A 179 -6.95 7.02 0.85
C THR A 179 -5.86 7.97 0.39
N LEU A 180 -6.23 9.22 0.12
CA LEU A 180 -5.29 10.30 -0.18
C LEU A 180 -5.41 11.38 0.90
N GLY A 181 -4.40 11.49 1.77
CA GLY A 181 -4.24 12.65 2.65
C GLY A 181 -3.61 13.79 1.88
N ILE A 182 -4.10 15.02 2.02
CA ILE A 182 -3.51 16.18 1.32
C ILE A 182 -3.25 17.28 2.34
N VAL A 183 -1.99 17.68 2.50
CA VAL A 183 -1.57 18.76 3.40
C VAL A 183 -1.23 19.99 2.57
N ASP A 184 -2.01 21.05 2.71
CA ASP A 184 -1.72 22.35 2.08
C ASP A 184 -2.47 23.45 2.83
N SER A 185 -1.78 24.54 3.18
CA SER A 185 -2.36 25.68 3.90
C SER A 185 -2.85 26.80 2.98
N ASP A 186 -2.55 26.74 1.69
CA ASP A 186 -2.82 27.82 0.76
C ASP A 186 -4.24 27.79 0.21
N VAL A 187 -4.61 28.88 -0.44
CA VAL A 187 -5.80 29.01 -1.27
C VAL A 187 -5.44 28.94 -2.76
N VAL A 188 -6.42 28.63 -3.59
CA VAL A 188 -6.27 28.61 -5.05
C VAL A 188 -6.05 30.03 -5.58
N ASP A 189 -4.97 30.22 -6.34
CA ASP A 189 -4.63 31.49 -6.97
C ASP A 189 -4.59 31.39 -8.50
N ALA A 190 -5.00 32.45 -9.20
CA ALA A 190 -5.05 32.48 -10.66
C ALA A 190 -3.68 32.23 -11.30
N SER A 191 -2.59 32.75 -10.72
CA SER A 191 -1.22 32.57 -11.21
C SER A 191 -0.73 31.13 -11.15
N ASN A 192 -1.40 30.30 -10.35
CA ASN A 192 -1.02 28.93 -10.08
C ASN A 192 -1.72 27.93 -11.03
N LEU A 193 -2.81 28.35 -11.69
CA LEU A 193 -3.61 27.50 -12.59
C LEU A 193 -2.86 27.02 -13.84
N GLN A 194 -1.75 27.66 -14.20
CA GLN A 194 -0.91 27.22 -15.32
C GLN A 194 -0.22 25.85 -15.09
N ARG A 195 -0.21 25.36 -13.83
CA ARG A 195 0.44 24.08 -13.45
C ARG A 195 -0.30 23.25 -12.40
N GLN A 196 -1.27 23.81 -11.68
CA GLN A 196 -2.00 23.13 -10.60
C GLN A 196 -3.35 22.60 -11.07
N ILE A 197 -3.31 21.44 -11.72
CA ILE A 197 -4.45 20.88 -12.47
C ILE A 197 -5.61 20.34 -11.60
N LEU A 198 -5.46 20.27 -10.28
CA LEU A 198 -6.58 19.99 -9.37
C LEU A 198 -7.50 21.19 -9.15
N HIS A 199 -7.05 22.37 -9.57
CA HIS A 199 -7.75 23.63 -9.34
C HIS A 199 -8.32 24.18 -10.64
N SER A 200 -9.30 25.06 -10.53
CA SER A 200 -9.94 25.68 -11.68
C SER A 200 -10.23 27.15 -11.40
N SER A 201 -10.45 27.93 -12.45
CA SER A 201 -10.77 29.36 -12.34
C SER A 201 -12.03 29.64 -11.52
N ARG A 202 -12.94 28.66 -11.38
CA ARG A 202 -14.16 28.81 -10.57
C ARG A 202 -13.92 28.71 -9.07
N ARG A 203 -12.79 28.13 -8.66
CA ARG A 203 -12.43 27.86 -7.26
C ARG A 203 -11.32 28.77 -6.76
N ILE A 204 -11.04 29.88 -7.45
CA ILE A 204 -10.06 30.88 -6.99
C ILE A 204 -10.52 31.43 -5.64
N GLY A 205 -9.63 31.42 -4.64
CA GLY A 205 -9.92 31.81 -3.27
C GLY A 205 -10.35 30.66 -2.35
N ASP A 206 -10.74 29.51 -2.89
CA ASP A 206 -11.04 28.33 -2.07
C ASP A 206 -9.76 27.73 -1.49
N SER A 207 -9.86 27.04 -0.36
CA SER A 207 -8.75 26.25 0.16
C SER A 207 -8.29 25.22 -0.88
N LYS A 208 -6.97 25.08 -1.08
CA LYS A 208 -6.45 24.11 -2.05
C LYS A 208 -6.84 22.68 -1.70
N VAL A 209 -6.83 22.30 -0.43
CA VAL A 209 -7.19 20.93 -0.02
C VAL A 209 -8.65 20.60 -0.30
N ASP A 210 -9.55 21.58 -0.18
CA ASP A 210 -10.96 21.41 -0.50
C ASP A 210 -11.20 21.35 -2.02
N SER A 211 -10.58 22.25 -2.78
CA SER A 211 -10.62 22.21 -4.24
C SER A 211 -10.04 20.89 -4.80
N ALA A 212 -8.99 20.37 -4.18
CA ALA A 212 -8.39 19.10 -4.55
C ALA A 212 -9.35 17.94 -4.27
N ARG A 213 -9.91 17.87 -3.05
CA ARG A 213 -10.90 16.86 -2.65
C ARG A 213 -12.09 16.82 -3.60
N GLU A 214 -12.66 17.96 -3.96
CA GLU A 214 -13.79 18.01 -4.89
C GLU A 214 -13.44 17.39 -6.25
N THR A 215 -12.28 17.74 -6.80
CA THR A 215 -11.82 17.22 -8.10
C THR A 215 -11.56 15.72 -8.07
N LEU A 216 -10.88 15.24 -7.03
CA LEU A 216 -10.50 13.84 -6.90
C LEU A 216 -11.72 12.94 -6.62
N ASN A 217 -12.66 13.37 -5.78
CA ASN A 217 -13.89 12.63 -5.53
C ASN A 217 -14.81 12.60 -6.76
N ALA A 218 -14.83 13.69 -7.54
CA ALA A 218 -15.55 13.71 -8.82
C ALA A 218 -14.93 12.77 -9.87
N LEU A 219 -13.60 12.59 -9.84
CA LEU A 219 -12.88 11.65 -10.69
C LEU A 219 -13.12 10.20 -10.28
N ASN A 220 -13.01 9.91 -8.99
CA ASN A 220 -13.12 8.56 -8.45
C ASN A 220 -13.77 8.54 -7.06
N ALA A 221 -15.01 8.08 -6.99
CA ALA A 221 -15.78 7.98 -5.75
C ALA A 221 -15.30 6.86 -4.80
N ASP A 222 -14.46 5.93 -5.28
CA ASP A 222 -13.86 4.90 -4.42
C ASP A 222 -12.79 5.45 -3.47
N VAL A 223 -12.29 6.67 -3.72
CA VAL A 223 -11.13 7.24 -3.03
C VAL A 223 -11.56 8.16 -1.90
N ALA A 224 -11.06 7.89 -0.70
CA ALA A 224 -11.24 8.75 0.47
C ALA A 224 -10.17 9.84 0.49
N VAL A 225 -10.58 11.10 0.26
CA VAL A 225 -9.66 12.24 0.35
C VAL A 225 -9.78 12.95 1.69
N ILE A 226 -8.68 13.01 2.44
CA ILE A 226 -8.58 13.61 3.78
C ILE A 226 -7.84 14.96 3.67
N PRO A 227 -8.54 16.10 3.80
CA PRO A 227 -7.92 17.41 3.70
C PRO A 227 -7.29 17.84 5.03
N TYR A 228 -6.04 18.28 4.98
CA TYR A 228 -5.34 18.95 6.08
C TYR A 228 -4.98 20.37 5.64
N GLY A 229 -5.89 21.31 5.93
CA GLY A 229 -5.74 22.75 5.63
C GLY A 229 -4.75 23.48 6.53
N VAL A 230 -3.61 22.86 6.84
CA VAL A 230 -2.63 23.33 7.81
C VAL A 230 -1.24 23.34 7.21
N ARG A 231 -0.36 24.19 7.75
CA ARG A 231 1.06 24.12 7.46
C ARG A 231 1.68 22.99 8.28
N LEU A 232 2.51 22.17 7.64
CA LEU A 232 3.26 21.14 8.35
C LEU A 232 4.36 21.80 9.21
N THR A 233 4.43 21.41 10.48
CA THR A 233 5.41 21.89 11.48
C THR A 233 5.94 20.72 12.30
N ALA A 234 7.01 20.94 13.06
CA ALA A 234 7.56 19.92 13.97
C ALA A 234 6.51 19.37 14.96
N GLU A 235 5.55 20.21 15.37
CA GLU A 235 4.51 19.85 16.34
C GLU A 235 3.45 18.89 15.76
N ASN A 236 3.10 19.04 14.48
CA ASN A 236 2.00 18.29 13.87
C ASN A 236 2.47 17.19 12.90
N ALA A 237 3.72 17.24 12.42
CA ALA A 237 4.19 16.38 11.34
C ALA A 237 4.04 14.88 11.66
N LEU A 238 4.47 14.43 12.84
CA LEU A 238 4.35 13.02 13.21
C LEU A 238 2.88 12.58 13.26
N SER A 239 2.00 13.39 13.86
CA SER A 239 0.59 13.04 14.00
C SER A 239 -0.16 12.96 12.67
N ILE A 240 0.25 13.74 11.67
CA ILE A 240 -0.37 13.76 10.34
C ILE A 240 0.20 12.66 9.45
N ILE A 241 1.51 12.38 9.55
CA ILE A 241 2.19 11.38 8.71
C ILE A 241 1.93 9.95 9.22
N ASP A 242 1.77 9.76 10.53
CA ASP A 242 1.48 8.46 11.11
C ASP A 242 0.17 7.87 10.57
N GLY A 243 0.17 6.56 10.31
CA GLY A 243 -0.96 5.84 9.74
C GLY A 243 -1.11 5.89 8.21
N TYR A 244 -0.18 6.53 7.49
CA TYR A 244 -0.03 6.43 6.03
C TYR A 244 1.06 5.41 5.65
N ASP A 245 0.96 4.83 4.45
CA ASP A 245 1.91 3.82 3.97
C ASP A 245 3.15 4.44 3.31
N LEU A 246 2.97 5.61 2.66
CA LEU A 246 4.05 6.36 2.03
C LEU A 246 3.68 7.84 1.85
N VAL A 247 4.70 8.65 1.56
CA VAL A 247 4.57 10.10 1.37
C VAL A 247 4.99 10.50 -0.05
N ILE A 248 4.19 11.37 -0.68
CA ILE A 248 4.58 12.14 -1.87
C ILE A 248 5.03 13.52 -1.41
N ASP A 249 6.33 13.79 -1.50
CA ASP A 249 6.90 15.10 -1.18
C ASP A 249 6.89 16.01 -2.41
N GLY A 250 5.89 16.89 -2.45
CA GLY A 250 5.76 17.99 -3.40
C GLY A 250 6.12 19.36 -2.81
N ALA A 251 6.84 19.39 -1.68
CA ALA A 251 7.14 20.64 -0.98
C ALA A 251 8.06 21.54 -1.81
N ASP A 252 7.77 22.84 -1.79
CA ASP A 252 8.43 23.86 -2.59
C ASP A 252 9.50 24.66 -1.83
N ASN A 253 9.73 24.32 -0.56
CA ASN A 253 10.70 24.98 0.30
C ASN A 253 11.55 23.96 1.07
N PHE A 254 12.78 24.35 1.42
CA PHE A 254 13.72 23.47 2.11
C PHE A 254 13.21 23.07 3.51
N SER A 255 12.61 24.00 4.27
CA SER A 255 12.19 23.74 5.65
C SER A 255 11.28 22.51 5.76
N THR A 256 10.27 22.45 4.89
CA THR A 256 9.34 21.32 4.84
C THR A 256 10.01 20.04 4.35
N ARG A 257 10.91 20.09 3.36
CA ARG A 257 11.61 18.89 2.84
C ARG A 257 12.44 18.18 3.92
N TYR A 258 13.18 18.94 4.72
CA TYR A 258 13.96 18.38 5.83
C TYR A 258 13.06 17.83 6.94
N LEU A 259 12.03 18.58 7.33
CA LEU A 259 11.05 18.15 8.35
C LEU A 259 10.41 16.81 7.97
N VAL A 260 9.94 16.70 6.72
CA VAL A 260 9.28 15.52 6.18
C VAL A 260 10.25 14.35 6.10
N ASN A 261 11.47 14.60 5.63
CA ASN A 261 12.50 13.58 5.63
C ASN A 261 12.69 12.99 7.03
N ASP A 262 12.93 13.84 8.02
CA ASP A 262 13.26 13.40 9.37
C ASP A 262 12.07 12.65 10.01
N ALA A 263 10.84 13.09 9.74
CA ALA A 263 9.62 12.41 10.14
C ALA A 263 9.48 11.03 9.48
N CYS A 264 9.64 10.92 8.17
CA CYS A 264 9.58 9.65 7.45
C CYS A 264 10.68 8.67 7.89
N VAL A 265 11.90 9.16 8.14
CA VAL A 265 13.02 8.35 8.66
C VAL A 265 12.73 7.86 10.09
N HIS A 266 11.97 8.62 10.89
CA HIS A 266 11.54 8.19 12.22
C HIS A 266 10.44 7.13 12.16
N LEU A 267 9.45 7.33 11.29
CA LEU A 267 8.29 6.44 11.14
C LEU A 267 8.61 5.19 10.30
N GLY A 268 9.75 5.15 9.62
CA GLY A 268 10.12 4.05 8.72
C GLY A 268 9.30 4.04 7.43
N LEU A 269 8.92 5.22 6.94
CA LEU A 269 8.05 5.37 5.76
C LEU A 269 8.84 5.81 4.51
N PRO A 270 8.52 5.27 3.32
CA PRO A 270 9.06 5.78 2.07
C PRO A 270 8.60 7.22 1.81
N ASN A 271 9.55 8.10 1.48
CA ASN A 271 9.32 9.46 1.01
C ASN A 271 9.71 9.57 -0.48
N ILE A 272 8.72 9.78 -1.34
CA ILE A 272 8.90 9.92 -2.78
C ILE A 272 9.07 11.41 -3.10
N HIS A 273 10.32 11.82 -3.23
CA HIS A 273 10.70 13.20 -3.41
C HIS A 273 10.65 13.63 -4.88
N GLY A 274 10.07 14.81 -5.13
CA GLY A 274 10.06 15.48 -6.41
C GLY A 274 10.52 16.93 -6.28
N SER A 275 11.30 17.41 -7.24
CA SER A 275 11.64 18.83 -7.33
C SER A 275 11.73 19.29 -8.79
N VAL A 276 11.53 20.59 -9.00
CA VAL A 276 11.54 21.22 -10.32
C VAL A 276 12.18 22.59 -10.25
N TYR A 277 12.91 22.95 -11.30
CA TYR A 277 13.55 24.25 -11.45
C TYR A 277 13.65 24.60 -12.93
N ARG A 278 13.00 25.69 -13.37
CA ARG A 278 12.95 26.12 -14.77
C ARG A 278 12.43 25.01 -15.72
N PHE A 279 13.34 24.33 -16.42
CA PHE A 279 13.09 23.24 -17.37
C PHE A 279 13.60 21.89 -16.87
N GLU A 280 14.15 21.83 -15.66
CA GLU A 280 14.74 20.64 -15.07
C GLU A 280 13.83 20.10 -13.97
N GLY A 281 13.84 18.78 -13.80
CA GLY A 281 13.12 18.11 -12.73
C GLY A 281 13.88 16.91 -12.20
N GLN A 282 13.60 16.54 -10.95
CA GLN A 282 14.24 15.43 -10.27
C GLN A 282 13.21 14.61 -9.50
N VAL A 283 13.41 13.29 -9.47
CA VAL A 283 12.60 12.36 -8.67
C VAL A 283 13.46 11.24 -8.09
N THR A 284 13.19 10.88 -6.84
CA THR A 284 13.83 9.75 -6.15
C THR A 284 12.91 9.20 -5.05
N VAL A 285 13.25 8.03 -4.51
CA VAL A 285 12.59 7.44 -3.34
C VAL A 285 13.59 7.35 -2.19
N PHE A 286 13.32 8.07 -1.11
CA PHE A 286 14.03 7.93 0.15
C PHE A 286 13.31 6.91 1.02
N SER A 287 13.97 5.81 1.36
CA SER A 287 13.37 4.70 2.12
C SER A 287 14.40 4.08 3.06
N PRO A 288 14.82 4.77 4.14
CA PRO A 288 15.70 4.19 5.14
C PRO A 288 14.94 3.17 6.02
N PRO A 289 15.58 2.08 6.47
CA PRO A 289 17.02 1.78 6.35
C PRO A 289 17.45 1.17 5.02
N GLU A 290 16.54 0.79 4.13
CA GLU A 290 16.82 0.10 2.87
C GLU A 290 17.52 0.98 1.80
N GLY A 291 17.61 2.29 2.05
CA GLY A 291 18.18 3.27 1.13
C GLY A 291 18.62 4.58 1.79
N PRO A 292 19.09 5.55 0.98
CA PRO A 292 19.44 6.88 1.47
C PRO A 292 18.22 7.66 1.94
N CYS A 293 18.44 8.68 2.77
CA CYS A 293 17.46 9.71 3.08
C CYS A 293 17.82 11.04 2.39
N TYR A 294 16.95 12.05 2.47
CA TYR A 294 17.19 13.38 1.90
C TYR A 294 18.50 13.99 2.42
N ARG A 295 18.81 13.82 3.72
CA ARG A 295 20.07 14.29 4.31
C ARG A 295 21.31 13.54 3.86
N CYS A 296 21.20 12.34 3.26
CA CYS A 296 22.35 11.73 2.59
C CYS A 296 22.71 12.47 1.31
N LEU A 297 21.73 13.08 0.64
CA LEU A 297 21.93 13.86 -0.58
C LEU A 297 22.28 15.33 -0.24
N TYR A 298 21.57 15.92 0.73
CA TYR A 298 21.76 17.30 1.17
C TYR A 298 21.92 17.34 2.71
N PRO A 299 23.15 17.18 3.24
CA PRO A 299 23.39 17.03 4.68
C PRO A 299 22.80 18.15 5.54
N GLU A 300 23.00 19.39 5.10
CA GLU A 300 22.56 20.60 5.79
C GLU A 300 21.75 21.48 4.84
N ALA A 301 20.75 22.16 5.39
CA ALA A 301 19.94 23.09 4.62
C ALA A 301 20.81 24.28 4.17
N PRO A 302 20.64 24.78 2.93
CA PRO A 302 21.36 25.96 2.50
C PRO A 302 20.94 27.18 3.36
N PRO A 303 21.84 28.16 3.56
CA PRO A 303 21.51 29.43 4.22
C PRO A 303 20.30 30.09 3.56
N PRO A 304 19.42 30.78 4.33
CA PRO A 304 18.22 31.43 3.78
C PRO A 304 18.53 32.40 2.64
N GLU A 305 19.67 33.10 2.66
CA GLU A 305 20.03 34.06 1.59
C GLU A 305 20.39 33.38 0.26
N LEU A 306 20.71 32.09 0.28
CA LEU A 306 21.08 31.28 -0.89
C LEU A 306 19.96 30.37 -1.38
N ALA A 307 18.78 30.45 -0.76
CA ALA A 307 17.61 29.66 -1.06
C ALA A 307 16.55 30.50 -1.81
N PRO A 308 16.71 30.76 -3.13
CA PRO A 308 15.65 31.40 -3.89
C PRO A 308 14.39 30.54 -3.81
N ASN A 309 13.23 31.16 -3.56
CA ASN A 309 11.97 30.44 -3.62
C ASN A 309 11.71 30.01 -5.09
N CYS A 310 11.07 28.86 -5.30
CA CYS A 310 10.75 28.39 -6.66
C CYS A 310 9.89 29.39 -7.46
N GLN A 311 9.24 30.36 -6.80
CA GLN A 311 8.43 31.39 -7.42
C GLN A 311 9.28 32.46 -8.14
N GLU A 312 10.48 32.77 -7.64
CA GLU A 312 11.38 33.78 -8.19
C GLU A 312 12.11 33.32 -9.47
N ALA A 313 12.42 32.02 -9.57
CA ALA A 313 13.15 31.48 -10.72
C ALA A 313 12.25 31.10 -11.92
N GLY A 314 10.94 30.93 -11.67
CA GLY A 314 9.98 30.45 -12.65
C GLY A 314 10.11 28.94 -12.96
N VAL A 315 8.99 28.32 -13.31
CA VAL A 315 8.90 26.90 -13.68
C VAL A 315 7.95 26.76 -14.86
N LEU A 316 8.38 26.05 -15.91
CA LEU A 316 7.52 25.71 -17.04
C LEU A 316 6.40 24.77 -16.56
N GLY A 317 5.13 25.14 -16.77
CA GLY A 317 3.98 24.50 -16.12
C GLY A 317 3.84 22.99 -16.32
N VAL A 318 4.38 22.45 -17.40
CA VAL A 318 4.37 21.00 -17.69
C VAL A 318 5.34 20.21 -16.80
N LEU A 319 6.43 20.83 -16.31
CA LEU A 319 7.49 20.12 -15.56
C LEU A 319 6.98 19.48 -14.26
N PRO A 320 6.22 20.19 -13.40
CA PRO A 320 5.58 19.57 -12.25
C PRO A 320 4.65 18.42 -12.63
N GLY A 321 4.00 18.49 -13.79
CA GLY A 321 3.18 17.41 -14.32
C GLY A 321 3.99 16.15 -14.60
N VAL A 322 5.12 16.28 -15.31
CA VAL A 322 6.01 15.16 -15.62
C VAL A 322 6.55 14.52 -14.34
N ILE A 323 7.10 15.33 -13.43
CA ILE A 323 7.70 14.83 -12.19
C ILE A 323 6.64 14.25 -11.25
N GLY A 324 5.46 14.87 -11.12
CA GLY A 324 4.36 14.35 -10.30
C GLY A 324 3.82 13.01 -10.79
N VAL A 325 3.76 12.78 -12.11
CA VAL A 325 3.42 11.46 -12.68
C VAL A 325 4.49 10.42 -12.36
N LEU A 326 5.77 10.79 -12.39
CA LEU A 326 6.85 9.89 -11.98
C LEU A 326 6.75 9.56 -10.48
N GLN A 327 6.43 10.54 -9.62
CA GLN A 327 6.19 10.28 -8.19
C GLN A 327 5.03 9.30 -7.98
N ALA A 328 3.89 9.50 -8.67
CA ALA A 328 2.76 8.58 -8.62
C ALA A 328 3.13 7.17 -9.12
N THR A 329 3.98 7.07 -10.15
CA THR A 329 4.48 5.79 -10.66
C THR A 329 5.32 5.05 -9.62
N GLU A 330 6.20 5.76 -8.90
CA GLU A 330 6.97 5.16 -7.80
C GLU A 330 6.07 4.70 -6.65
N ALA A 331 5.02 5.47 -6.30
CA ALA A 331 4.06 5.09 -5.27
C ALA A 331 3.33 3.80 -5.63
N ILE A 332 2.83 3.69 -6.87
CA ILE A 332 2.16 2.47 -7.34
C ILE A 332 3.09 1.27 -7.28
N LYS A 333 4.36 1.42 -7.70
CA LYS A 333 5.34 0.32 -7.60
C LYS A 333 5.59 -0.12 -6.16
N LEU A 334 5.72 0.83 -5.23
CA LEU A 334 5.93 0.55 -3.82
C LEU A 334 4.72 -0.16 -3.20
N ILE A 335 3.50 0.32 -3.45
CA ILE A 335 2.25 -0.29 -2.95
C ILE A 335 2.09 -1.73 -3.47
N LEU A 336 2.37 -1.94 -4.75
CA LEU A 336 2.23 -3.26 -5.37
C LEU A 336 3.37 -4.22 -4.99
N GLY A 337 4.54 -3.68 -4.64
CA GLY A 337 5.77 -4.45 -4.42
C GLY A 337 6.37 -4.97 -5.72
N VAL A 338 6.32 -4.18 -6.80
CA VAL A 338 6.73 -4.61 -8.15
C VAL A 338 7.80 -3.69 -8.77
N GLY A 339 8.54 -4.25 -9.72
CA GLY A 339 9.59 -3.53 -10.44
C GLY A 339 10.76 -3.12 -9.54
N ALA A 340 11.45 -2.06 -9.94
CA ALA A 340 12.56 -1.48 -9.18
C ALA A 340 12.25 -0.01 -8.84
N PRO A 341 11.84 0.29 -7.60
CA PRO A 341 11.68 1.67 -7.14
C PRO A 341 12.98 2.48 -7.23
N LEU A 342 12.89 3.81 -7.32
CA LEU A 342 14.04 4.72 -7.40
C LEU A 342 14.83 4.86 -6.08
N VAL A 343 14.75 3.88 -5.19
CA VAL A 343 15.58 3.81 -3.98
C VAL A 343 17.05 3.75 -4.39
N GLY A 344 17.86 4.66 -3.86
CA GLY A 344 19.29 4.78 -4.20
C GLY A 344 19.57 5.32 -5.61
N ARG A 345 18.57 5.91 -6.28
CA ARG A 345 18.70 6.46 -7.64
C ARG A 345 17.99 7.80 -7.77
N LEU A 346 18.70 8.82 -8.26
CA LEU A 346 18.12 10.12 -8.61
C LEU A 346 17.88 10.16 -10.11
N LEU A 347 16.63 10.23 -10.52
CA LEU A 347 16.26 10.43 -11.92
C LEU A 347 16.13 11.93 -12.18
N CYS A 348 16.98 12.45 -13.06
CA CYS A 348 16.96 13.83 -13.54
C CYS A 348 16.33 13.88 -14.93
N PHE A 349 15.45 14.86 -15.13
CA PHE A 349 14.82 15.16 -16.42
C PHE A 349 15.25 16.56 -16.88
N ASP A 350 15.76 16.63 -18.10
CA ASP A 350 16.03 17.90 -18.81
C ASP A 350 14.96 18.08 -19.88
N GLY A 351 14.07 19.05 -19.67
CA GLY A 351 12.97 19.37 -20.57
C GLY A 351 13.38 20.09 -21.85
N LEU A 352 14.55 20.72 -21.91
CA LEU A 352 15.07 21.34 -23.14
C LEU A 352 15.69 20.28 -24.05
N ALA A 353 16.47 19.36 -23.46
CA ALA A 353 17.07 18.25 -24.20
C ALA A 353 16.10 17.08 -24.44
N GLY A 354 14.98 17.01 -23.70
CA GLY A 354 14.05 15.89 -23.74
C GLY A 354 14.67 14.59 -23.25
N SER A 355 15.57 14.67 -22.28
CA SER A 355 16.42 13.54 -21.87
C SER A 355 16.28 13.19 -20.39
N PHE A 356 16.54 11.92 -20.06
CA PHE A 356 16.58 11.42 -18.70
C PHE A 356 17.99 10.92 -18.36
N GLN A 357 18.47 11.30 -17.19
CA GLN A 357 19.73 10.82 -16.64
C GLN A 357 19.48 10.24 -15.24
N THR A 358 20.06 9.08 -14.94
CA THR A 358 19.99 8.49 -13.59
C THR A 358 21.35 8.58 -12.91
N LEU A 359 21.37 9.15 -11.69
CA LEU A 359 22.54 9.20 -10.82
C LEU A 359 22.37 8.20 -9.67
N LYS A 360 23.48 7.62 -9.21
CA LYS A 360 23.48 6.72 -8.05
C LYS A 360 23.55 7.54 -6.77
N LEU A 361 22.67 7.24 -5.82
CA LEU A 361 22.67 7.81 -4.47
C LEU A 361 23.06 6.73 -3.47
N LYS A 362 23.94 7.07 -2.54
CA LYS A 362 24.39 6.17 -1.47
C LYS A 362 23.86 6.63 -0.13
N ARG A 363 23.52 5.68 0.73
CA ARG A 363 23.29 5.93 2.14
C ARG A 363 24.63 6.22 2.80
N GLU A 364 24.68 7.28 3.58
CA GLU A 364 25.85 7.65 4.37
C GLU A 364 25.72 7.12 5.81
N ALA A 365 26.71 6.35 6.26
CA ALA A 365 26.70 5.75 7.61
C ALA A 365 26.73 6.81 8.73
N SER A 366 27.35 7.96 8.46
CA SER A 366 27.42 9.12 9.36
C SER A 366 26.26 10.11 9.19
N CYS A 367 25.22 9.77 8.41
CA CYS A 367 24.11 10.68 8.18
C CYS A 367 23.40 11.07 9.49
N PRO A 368 23.17 12.36 9.76
CA PRO A 368 22.53 12.80 11.01
C PRO A 368 21.09 12.30 11.16
N ALA A 369 20.39 12.01 10.05
CA ALA A 369 19.02 11.49 10.10
C ALA A 369 18.93 9.97 10.08
N CYS A 370 19.70 9.27 9.22
CA CYS A 370 19.51 7.82 9.02
C CYS A 370 20.78 6.99 9.26
N GLY A 371 21.84 7.56 9.82
CA GLY A 371 23.10 6.87 10.10
C GLY A 371 22.98 5.77 11.16
N ASP A 372 23.99 4.91 11.26
CA ASP A 372 23.96 3.72 12.12
C ASP A 372 23.92 4.08 13.62
N ASP A 373 24.62 5.16 14.01
CA ASP A 373 24.67 5.67 15.39
C ASP A 373 23.64 6.79 15.66
N ARG A 374 22.66 6.98 14.76
CA ARG A 374 21.64 8.02 14.88
C ARG A 374 20.90 7.90 16.22
N ARG A 375 20.82 9.02 16.95
CA ARG A 375 19.89 9.20 18.07
C ARG A 375 18.76 10.12 17.65
N TRP A 376 17.52 9.68 17.85
CA TRP A 376 16.36 10.53 17.62
C TRP A 376 16.33 11.67 18.65
N THR A 377 16.33 12.92 18.17
CA THR A 377 16.30 14.14 18.99
C THR A 377 14.97 14.90 18.90
N GLY A 378 13.97 14.32 18.25
CA GLY A 378 12.74 15.02 17.87
C GLY A 378 12.84 15.71 16.51
N LEU A 379 11.72 16.28 16.08
CA LEU A 379 11.66 17.17 14.92
C LEU A 379 11.98 18.60 15.34
N SER A 380 12.56 19.38 14.42
CA SER A 380 12.77 20.81 14.60
C SER A 380 12.34 21.57 13.35
N ASP A 381 11.73 22.73 13.55
CA ASP A 381 11.42 23.63 12.45
C ASP A 381 12.67 24.42 12.08
N LEU A 382 13.12 24.29 10.81
CA LEU A 382 14.33 24.98 10.34
C LEU A 382 14.22 26.52 10.39
N SER A 383 13.00 27.07 10.49
CA SER A 383 12.80 28.52 10.73
C SER A 383 13.30 28.98 12.11
N GLU A 384 13.39 28.09 13.10
CA GLU A 384 13.86 28.45 14.44
C GLU A 384 15.39 28.50 14.56
N HIS A 385 16.12 27.76 13.72
CA HIS A 385 17.59 27.81 13.70
C HIS A 385 18.14 29.13 13.13
N CYS A 386 17.34 29.88 12.38
CA CYS A 386 17.75 31.17 11.79
C CYS A 386 17.61 32.36 12.75
N ALA A 387 17.00 32.17 13.94
CA ALA A 387 16.86 33.23 14.94
C ALA A 387 17.94 33.18 16.05
N GLN A 388 18.82 32.17 16.03
CA GLN A 388 19.82 31.92 17.08
C GLN A 388 21.27 31.82 16.58
N GLN A 389 21.58 32.30 15.36
CA GLN A 389 22.97 32.50 14.92
C GLN A 389 23.24 33.95 14.55
#